data_AF-A0AAV0CXH9-F1
#
_entry.id   AF-A0AAV0CXH9-F1
#
_cell.length_a   1.000
_cell.length_b   1.000
_cell.length_c   1.000
_cell.angle_alpha   90.00
_cell.angle_beta   90.00
_cell.angle_gamma   90.00
#
_symmetry.space_group_name_H-M   'P 1'
#
loop_
_entity.id
_entity.type
_entity.pdbx_description
1 polymer ?
#
loop_
_entity_poly.entity_id
_entity_poly.type
_entity_poly.pdbx_seq_one_letter_code
_entity_poly.pdbx_strand_id
1 'polypeptide(L)'
;MFFRFVTSGEIKKRSEFFEPFILGLSNTSVEQFCKSSVEPMGEESDHVHIIALSDALGVPIRVVHLDRSSSSLSGGENSSNIDESTKKAVAPEAHSVLLTLLYRPGHYDILYRK
;
A
#
# COMPACT_ATOMS: atom_id res chain seq x y z
N MET A 1 -8.04 -13.06 -8.45
CA MET A 1 -7.27 -12.83 -9.69
C MET A 1 -7.46 -11.43 -10.26
N PHE A 2 -8.70 -10.93 -10.38
CA PHE A 2 -9.00 -9.62 -10.99
C PHE A 2 -8.09 -8.47 -10.51
N PHE A 3 -8.07 -8.20 -9.19
CA PHE A 3 -7.28 -7.09 -8.66
C PHE A 3 -5.78 -7.21 -8.94
N ARG A 4 -5.22 -8.42 -9.00
CA ARG A 4 -3.80 -8.62 -9.37
C ARG A 4 -3.50 -8.17 -10.79
N PHE A 5 -4.37 -8.50 -11.74
CA PHE A 5 -4.21 -8.04 -13.12
C PHE A 5 -4.39 -6.53 -13.25
N VAL A 6 -5.32 -5.95 -12.49
CA VAL A 6 -5.49 -4.49 -12.43
C VAL A 6 -4.23 -3.83 -11.90
N THR A 7 -3.69 -4.31 -10.77
CA THR A 7 -2.44 -3.81 -10.19
C THR A 7 -1.26 -3.96 -11.17
N SER A 8 -1.11 -5.13 -11.81
CA SER A 8 -0.05 -5.33 -12.81
C SER A 8 -0.20 -4.38 -14.00
N GLY A 9 -1.42 -4.17 -14.48
CA GLY A 9 -1.72 -3.23 -15.56
C GLY A 9 -1.34 -1.80 -15.18
N GLU A 10 -1.70 -1.36 -13.98
CA GLU A 10 -1.38 0.00 -13.52
C GLU A 10 0.12 0.21 -13.30
N ILE A 11 0.81 -0.78 -12.74
CA ILE A 11 2.28 -0.77 -12.58
C ILE A 11 2.97 -0.66 -13.95
N LYS A 12 2.54 -1.47 -14.93
CA LYS A 12 3.10 -1.43 -16.30
C LYS A 12 2.79 -0.12 -17.02
N LYS A 13 1.58 0.41 -16.85
CA LYS A 13 1.16 1.69 -17.44
C LYS A 13 1.97 2.88 -16.92
N ARG A 14 2.37 2.84 -15.64
CA ARG A 14 3.18 3.86 -14.97
C ARG A 14 4.56 3.32 -14.61
N SER A 15 5.19 2.58 -15.52
CA SER A 15 6.46 1.90 -15.27
C SER A 15 7.54 2.85 -14.78
N GLU A 16 7.71 4.02 -15.42
CA GLU A 16 8.71 5.03 -15.05
C GLU A 16 8.57 5.51 -13.59
N PHE A 17 7.34 5.57 -13.08
CA PHE A 17 7.09 5.96 -11.70
C PHE A 17 7.41 4.82 -10.72
N PHE A 18 7.06 3.57 -11.06
CA PHE A 18 7.22 2.42 -10.17
C PHE A 18 8.62 1.78 -10.22
N GLU A 19 9.37 1.98 -11.30
CA GLU A 19 10.71 1.44 -11.53
C GLU A 19 11.69 1.68 -10.38
N PRO A 20 11.89 2.91 -9.85
CA PRO A 20 12.84 3.11 -8.74
C PRO A 20 12.44 2.36 -7.46
N PHE A 21 11.13 2.22 -7.20
CA PHE A 21 10.64 1.50 -6.03
C PHE A 21 10.83 -0.02 -6.18
N ILE A 22 10.53 -0.56 -7.37
CA ILE A 22 10.67 -1.99 -7.68
C ILE A 22 12.15 -2.40 -7.66
N LEU A 23 13.03 -1.53 -8.18
CA LEU A 23 14.47 -1.75 -8.15
C LEU A 23 15.00 -1.81 -6.70
N GLY A 24 14.56 -0.90 -5.83
CA GLY A 24 14.94 -0.90 -4.42
C GLY A 24 14.44 -2.13 -3.63
N LEU A 25 13.29 -2.69 -4.00
CA LEU A 25 12.69 -3.85 -3.33
C LEU A 25 13.26 -5.19 -3.79
N SER A 26 13.41 -5.36 -5.10
CA SER A 26 13.67 -6.68 -5.70
C SER A 26 14.88 -6.71 -6.64
N ASN A 27 15.47 -5.55 -6.95
CA ASN A 27 16.51 -5.41 -7.99
C ASN A 27 16.12 -6.04 -9.34
N THR A 28 14.81 -6.10 -9.65
CA THR A 28 14.29 -6.63 -10.92
C THR A 28 13.65 -5.54 -11.76
N SER A 29 13.40 -5.83 -13.04
CA SER A 29 12.63 -4.94 -13.91
C SER A 29 11.14 -4.97 -13.55
N VAL A 30 10.43 -3.91 -13.92
CA VAL A 30 8.98 -3.76 -13.70
C VAL A 30 8.19 -4.95 -14.29
N GLU A 31 8.57 -5.41 -15.48
CA GLU A 31 7.91 -6.56 -16.13
C GLU A 31 8.14 -7.87 -15.38
N GLN A 32 9.36 -8.08 -14.90
CA GLN A 32 9.71 -9.29 -14.18
C GLN A 32 9.03 -9.34 -12.82
N PHE A 33 9.04 -8.22 -12.09
CA PHE A 33 8.31 -8.04 -10.84
C PHE A 33 6.81 -8.32 -11.01
N CYS A 34 6.21 -7.82 -12.09
CA CYS A 34 4.81 -8.11 -12.38
C CYS A 34 4.53 -9.60 -12.55
N LYS A 35 5.38 -10.33 -13.28
CA LYS A 35 5.20 -11.76 -13.54
C LYS A 35 5.52 -12.64 -12.34
N SER A 36 6.47 -12.24 -11.48
CA SER A 36 6.91 -13.05 -10.34
C SER A 36 6.11 -12.79 -9.07
N SER A 37 5.70 -11.53 -8.82
CA SER A 37 5.20 -11.09 -7.52
C SER A 37 3.78 -10.52 -7.57
N VAL A 38 3.39 -9.91 -8.69
CA VAL A 38 2.06 -9.27 -8.81
C VAL A 38 1.01 -10.24 -9.37
N GLU A 39 1.28 -10.90 -10.49
CA GLU A 39 0.32 -11.76 -11.21
C GLU A 39 0.05 -13.11 -10.53
N PRO A 40 1.04 -13.83 -9.96
CA PRO A 40 0.82 -15.15 -9.36
C PRO A 40 -0.08 -15.12 -8.13
N MET A 41 -0.82 -16.21 -7.92
CA MET A 41 -1.60 -16.43 -6.70
C MET A 41 -0.70 -16.90 -5.56
N GLY A 42 -0.96 -16.41 -4.34
CA GLY A 42 -0.22 -16.80 -3.14
C GLY A 42 0.95 -15.89 -2.78
N GLU A 43 1.34 -14.96 -3.65
CA GLU A 43 2.39 -13.99 -3.37
C GLU A 43 1.92 -12.87 -2.44
N GLU A 44 2.77 -12.44 -1.51
CA GLU A 44 2.41 -11.38 -0.58
C GLU A 44 2.38 -10.01 -1.27
N SER A 45 1.44 -9.16 -0.87
CA SER A 45 1.30 -7.80 -1.39
C SER A 45 2.00 -6.80 -0.49
N ASP A 46 3.01 -6.14 -1.03
CA ASP A 46 3.72 -5.02 -0.41
C ASP A 46 3.09 -3.64 -0.78
N HIS A 47 3.63 -2.56 -0.23
CA HIS A 47 3.23 -1.16 -0.43
C HIS A 47 3.01 -0.77 -1.90
N VAL A 48 3.86 -1.24 -2.81
CA VAL A 48 3.74 -0.98 -4.26
C VAL A 48 2.39 -1.47 -4.81
N HIS A 49 1.93 -2.63 -4.36
CA HIS A 49 0.66 -3.22 -4.81
C HIS A 49 -0.54 -2.38 -4.33
N ILE A 50 -0.48 -1.92 -3.08
CA ILE A 50 -1.55 -1.13 -2.46
C ILE A 50 -1.69 0.22 -3.15
N ILE A 51 -0.58 0.89 -3.42
CA ILE A 51 -0.58 2.18 -4.14
C ILE A 51 -1.12 2.01 -5.56
N ALA A 52 -0.61 1.05 -6.31
CA ALA A 52 -1.07 0.80 -7.68
C ALA A 52 -2.54 0.40 -7.74
N LEU A 53 -3.03 -0.40 -6.78
CA LEU A 53 -4.44 -0.77 -6.71
C LEU A 53 -5.35 0.40 -6.31
N SER A 54 -4.92 1.18 -5.31
CA SER A 54 -5.61 2.39 -4.84
C SER A 54 -5.77 3.39 -5.99
N ASP A 55 -4.70 3.63 -6.75
CA ASP A 55 -4.71 4.52 -7.90
C ASP A 55 -5.59 3.99 -9.03
N ALA A 56 -5.52 2.69 -9.33
CA ALA A 56 -6.32 2.08 -10.40
C ALA A 56 -7.83 2.08 -10.10
N LEU A 57 -8.22 1.88 -8.85
CA LEU A 57 -9.63 1.86 -8.43
C LEU A 57 -10.16 3.24 -8.00
N GLY A 58 -9.28 4.21 -7.75
CA GLY A 58 -9.65 5.51 -7.18
C GLY A 58 -10.22 5.42 -5.76
N VAL A 59 -9.90 4.34 -5.03
CA VAL A 59 -10.39 4.10 -3.66
C VAL A 59 -9.27 4.40 -2.69
N PRO A 60 -9.40 5.39 -1.79
CA PRO A 60 -8.37 5.69 -0.80
C PRO A 60 -8.29 4.58 0.25
N ILE A 61 -7.13 3.92 0.33
CA ILE A 61 -6.82 2.87 1.30
C ILE A 61 -5.87 3.43 2.35
N ARG A 62 -6.20 3.25 3.64
CA ARG A 62 -5.29 3.54 4.76
C ARG A 62 -4.72 2.22 5.28
N VAL A 63 -3.41 2.15 5.44
CA VAL A 63 -2.73 0.99 6.05
C VAL A 63 -2.17 1.41 7.41
N VAL A 64 -2.38 0.58 8.43
CA VAL A 64 -1.89 0.78 9.79
C VAL A 64 -0.98 -0.40 10.15
N HIS A 65 0.28 -0.14 10.47
CA HIS A 65 1.25 -1.18 10.82
C HIS A 65 1.19 -1.51 12.30
N LEU A 66 1.06 -2.81 12.62
CA LEU A 66 1.29 -3.32 13.97
C LEU A 66 2.75 -3.69 14.14
N ASP A 67 3.59 -2.72 14.54
CA ASP A 67 4.96 -3.01 14.93
C ASP A 67 5.15 -2.93 16.46
N ARG A 68 5.99 -3.82 16.98
CA ARG A 68 6.44 -3.87 18.38
C ARG A 68 7.67 -2.98 18.60
N SER A 69 7.74 -1.84 17.93
CA SER A 69 8.75 -0.82 18.24
C SER A 69 8.39 -0.16 19.58
N SER A 70 9.07 -0.61 20.62
CA SER A 70 9.10 0.03 21.93
C SER A 70 9.72 1.41 21.84
N SER A 71 8.97 2.45 22.19
CA SER A 71 9.50 3.50 23.06
C SER A 71 8.37 4.25 23.74
N SER A 72 8.50 4.32 25.06
CA SER A 72 7.80 5.20 25.97
C SER A 72 7.78 6.64 25.45
N LEU A 73 6.69 7.03 24.80
CA LEU A 73 6.25 8.41 24.75
C LEU A 73 4.85 8.44 25.33
N SER A 74 4.82 8.93 26.58
CA SER A 74 3.71 9.52 27.30
C SER A 74 2.37 9.59 26.56
N GLY A 75 1.36 8.92 27.14
CA GLY A 75 -0.07 9.25 27.11
C GLY A 75 -0.61 10.02 25.89
N GLY A 76 -1.31 9.30 25.03
CA GLY A 76 -2.25 9.86 24.06
C GLY A 76 -1.88 9.53 22.61
N GLU A 77 -2.83 8.94 21.90
CA GLU A 77 -2.98 9.09 20.44
C GLU A 77 -1.72 8.78 19.59
N ASN A 78 -1.25 7.53 19.67
CA ASN A 78 -0.15 7.02 18.86
C ASN A 78 -0.61 6.72 17.41
N SER A 79 -1.01 7.75 16.66
CA SER A 79 -1.06 7.72 15.19
C SER A 79 0.34 8.01 14.64
N SER A 80 1.31 7.13 14.90
CA SER A 80 2.69 7.30 14.43
C SER A 80 2.99 6.31 13.32
N ASN A 81 2.67 6.72 12.09
CA ASN A 81 3.60 6.81 10.95
C ASN A 81 2.78 7.19 9.72
N ILE A 82 2.67 8.51 9.52
CA ILE A 82 2.25 9.10 8.26
C ILE A 82 3.38 8.80 7.27
N ASP A 83 3.26 7.71 6.50
CA ASP A 83 3.97 7.63 5.22
C ASP A 83 3.25 8.56 4.26
N GLU A 84 3.77 9.79 4.25
CA GLU A 84 3.40 10.92 3.41
C GLU A 84 3.78 10.68 1.94
N SER A 85 3.29 9.60 1.32
CA SER A 85 3.38 9.39 -0.13
C SER A 85 2.04 9.62 -0.84
N THR A 86 1.11 10.30 -0.17
CA THR A 86 -0.14 10.82 -0.75
C THR A 86 -0.16 12.35 -0.66
N LYS A 87 0.83 13.02 -1.25
CA LYS A 87 0.70 14.46 -1.54
C LYS A 87 -0.10 14.66 -2.82
N LYS A 88 -1.42 14.52 -2.71
CA LYS A 88 -2.33 15.47 -3.34
C LYS A 88 -3.07 16.20 -2.22
N ALA A 89 -2.67 17.46 -2.08
CA ALA A 89 -3.16 18.41 -1.10
C ALA A 89 -4.69 18.54 -1.15
N VAL A 90 -5.38 18.07 -0.10
CA VAL A 90 -6.59 18.69 0.46
C VAL A 90 -6.58 18.39 1.96
N ALA A 91 -6.50 19.45 2.77
CA ALA A 91 -6.73 19.39 4.22
C ALA A 91 -8.16 18.88 4.52
N PRO A 92 -8.43 18.31 5.70
CA PRO A 92 -9.33 17.19 5.89
C PRO A 92 -10.81 17.61 5.89
N GLU A 93 -11.41 17.69 4.72
CA GLU A 93 -12.85 17.49 4.57
C GLU A 93 -13.09 15.98 4.52
N ALA A 94 -14.00 15.49 5.33
CA ALA A 94 -14.30 14.09 5.62
C ALA A 94 -14.82 13.29 4.40
N HIS A 95 -14.05 13.18 3.33
CA HIS A 95 -14.21 12.12 2.34
C HIS A 95 -13.60 10.87 2.94
N SER A 96 -14.40 10.25 3.81
CA SER A 96 -14.13 9.07 4.61
C SER A 96 -13.18 8.11 3.90
N VAL A 97 -11.99 7.90 4.47
CA VAL A 97 -11.17 6.72 4.17
C VAL A 97 -12.11 5.51 4.11
N LEU A 98 -12.31 4.96 2.91
CA LEU A 98 -13.32 3.93 2.68
C LEU A 98 -12.86 2.57 3.21
N LEU A 99 -11.54 2.34 3.21
CA LEU A 99 -10.95 1.10 3.65
C LEU A 99 -9.76 1.38 4.57
N THR A 100 -9.82 0.87 5.80
CA THR A 100 -8.67 0.85 6.70
C THR A 100 -8.20 -0.58 6.84
N LEU A 101 -6.94 -0.83 6.51
CA LEU A 101 -6.27 -2.11 6.61
C LEU A 101 -5.26 -2.08 7.75
N LEU A 102 -5.19 -3.16 8.51
CA LEU A 102 -4.17 -3.44 9.51
C LEU A 102 -3.15 -4.38 8.91
N TYR A 103 -1.90 -3.95 8.85
CA TYR A 103 -0.80 -4.75 8.36
C TYR A 103 -0.06 -5.44 9.51
N ARG A 104 0.13 -6.74 9.36
CA ARG A 104 1.02 -7.60 10.15
C ARG A 104 1.90 -8.36 9.14
N PRO A 105 3.13 -8.79 9.50
CA PRO A 105 3.94 -9.59 8.59
C PRO A 105 3.16 -10.79 8.03
N GLY A 106 2.98 -10.83 6.71
CA GLY A 106 2.20 -11.85 6.00
C GLY A 106 0.67 -11.77 6.12
N HIS A 107 0.10 -10.70 6.69
CA HIS A 107 -1.35 -10.59 6.88
C HIS A 107 -1.90 -9.17 6.80
N TYR A 108 -3.06 -9.01 6.15
CA TYR A 108 -3.85 -7.79 6.15
C TYR A 108 -5.24 -8.05 6.72
N ASP A 109 -5.66 -7.29 7.72
CA ASP A 109 -7.00 -7.34 8.30
C ASP A 109 -7.78 -6.05 8.01
N ILE A 110 -9.11 -6.14 7.94
CA ILE A 110 -9.96 -4.96 7.79
C ILE A 110 -10.29 -4.37 9.16
N LEU A 111 -10.03 -3.08 9.34
CA LEU A 111 -10.42 -2.32 10.53
C LEU A 111 -11.73 -1.60 10.29
N TYR A 112 -12.70 -1.85 11.16
CA TYR A 112 -13.98 -1.15 11.19
C TYR A 112 -13.92 0.00 12.18
N ARG A 113 -14.34 1.18 11.74
CA ARG A 113 -14.53 2.33 12.63
C ARG A 113 -15.81 2.11 13.45
N LYS A 114 -15.76 2.53 14.71
CA LYS A 114 -16.90 2.50 15.63
C LYS A 114 -17.92 3.57 15.27
#